data_AF-A0A502E5B8-F1
#
_entry.id   AF-A0A502E5B8-F1
#
_cell.length_a   1.000
_cell.length_b   1.000
_cell.length_c   1.000
_cell.angle_alpha   90.00
_cell.angle_beta   90.00
_cell.angle_gamma   90.00
#
_symmetry.space_group_name_H-M   'P 1'
#
loop_
_entity.id
_entity.type
_entity.pdbx_description
1 polymer ?
#
loop_
_entity_poly.entity_id
_entity_poly.type
_entity_poly.pdbx_seq_one_letter_code
_entity_poly.pdbx_strand_id
1 'polypeptide(L)'
;MGRWSSRFVVAVGVLLAAGFIALGGVGGNLYWNRVERTGEQQARTELPELAAQQIPIILGFDYQTIERSRTDAYKLLTPDFRRQYEDDTTKNVIPAARERQIISQVNVVGVGMLDAHRDSGSVMVYMNRVLTDKTKQPLYDGSRLRVDYEKVGQDWRINDITPI
;
A
#
# COMPACT_ATOMS: atom_id res chain seq x y z
N MET A 1 24.25 43.87 47.95
CA MET A 1 23.03 43.03 47.86
C MET A 1 22.63 42.60 46.43
N GLY A 2 23.20 43.15 45.34
CA GLY A 2 22.74 42.84 43.96
C GLY A 2 23.22 41.54 43.29
N ARG A 3 24.29 40.90 43.77
CA ARG A 3 24.83 39.68 43.14
C ARG A 3 24.00 38.42 43.41
N TRP A 4 23.21 38.39 44.49
CA TRP A 4 22.45 37.20 44.87
C TRP A 4 21.08 37.15 44.16
N SER A 5 20.44 38.31 43.96
CA SER A 5 19.22 38.43 43.16
C SER A 5 19.44 38.12 41.67
N SER A 6 20.55 38.59 41.09
CA SER A 6 20.88 38.31 39.68
C SER A 6 21.10 36.81 39.41
N ARG A 7 21.79 36.09 40.30
CA ARG A 7 22.00 34.64 40.18
C ARG A 7 20.69 33.85 40.30
N PHE A 8 19.77 34.32 41.16
CA PHE A 8 18.46 33.70 41.34
C PHE A 8 17.58 33.88 40.09
N VAL A 9 17.55 35.08 39.51
CA VAL A 9 16.82 35.36 38.26
C VAL A 9 17.34 34.51 37.10
N VAL A 10 18.67 34.38 36.97
CA VAL A 10 19.27 33.52 35.94
C VAL A 10 18.90 32.05 36.17
N ALA A 11 18.96 31.54 37.40
CA ALA A 11 18.59 30.17 37.71
C ALA A 11 17.11 29.88 37.40
N VAL A 12 16.20 30.78 37.77
CA VAL A 12 14.78 30.67 37.43
C VAL A 12 14.58 30.71 35.91
N GLY A 13 15.26 31.61 35.20
CA GLY A 13 15.21 31.70 33.74
C GLY A 13 15.66 30.41 33.05
N VAL A 14 16.76 29.80 33.51
CA VAL A 14 17.25 28.52 33.00
C VAL A 14 16.26 27.39 33.28
N LEU A 15 15.67 27.34 34.49
CA LEU A 15 14.66 26.34 34.84
C LEU A 15 13.40 26.46 33.97
N LEU A 16 12.92 27.67 33.72
CA LEU A 16 11.77 27.92 32.86
C LEU A 16 12.06 27.54 31.41
N ALA A 17 13.25 27.88 30.89
CA ALA A 17 13.67 27.50 29.55
C ALA A 17 13.78 25.97 29.41
N ALA A 18 14.37 25.29 30.39
CA ALA A 18 14.44 23.83 30.42
C ALA A 18 13.05 23.20 30.49
N GLY A 19 12.14 23.75 31.31
CA GLY A 19 10.75 23.31 31.40
C GLY A 19 10.01 23.47 30.07
N PHE A 20 10.18 24.59 29.37
CA PHE A 20 9.58 24.82 28.06
C PHE A 20 10.07 23.81 27.00
N ILE A 21 11.39 23.55 26.95
CA ILE A 21 11.96 22.55 26.04
C ILE A 21 11.42 21.15 26.36
N ALA A 22 11.36 20.78 27.64
CA ALA A 22 10.85 19.48 28.07
C ALA A 22 9.37 19.31 27.68
N LEU A 23 8.53 20.33 27.92
CA LEU A 23 7.13 20.32 27.53
C LEU A 23 6.95 20.26 26.00
N GLY A 24 7.77 20.99 25.24
CA GLY A 24 7.78 20.93 23.79
C GLY A 24 8.15 19.54 23.27
N GLY A 25 9.18 18.90 23.86
CA GLY A 25 9.58 17.54 23.52
C GLY A 25 8.50 16.51 23.81
N VAL A 26 7.88 16.57 25.00
CA VAL A 26 6.77 15.67 25.37
C VAL A 26 5.56 15.91 24.48
N GLY A 27 5.17 17.16 24.26
CA GLY A 27 4.04 17.52 23.40
C GLY A 27 4.24 17.05 21.96
N GLY A 28 5.44 17.26 21.41
CA GLY A 28 5.81 16.79 20.07
C GLY A 28 5.77 15.27 19.96
N ASN A 29 6.31 14.55 20.95
CA ASN A 29 6.26 13.09 20.97
C ASN A 29 4.82 12.54 21.04
N LEU A 30 3.98 13.11 21.90
CA LEU A 30 2.58 12.71 22.02
C LEU A 30 1.79 12.97 20.73
N TYR A 31 2.05 14.11 20.07
CA TYR A 31 1.43 14.42 18.79
C TYR A 31 1.86 13.42 17.70
N TRP A 32 3.15 13.15 17.58
CA TRP A 32 3.67 12.20 16.60
C TRP A 32 3.08 10.80 16.78
N ASN A 33 3.06 10.29 18.01
CA ASN A 33 2.46 9.00 18.34
C ASN A 33 0.96 8.94 18.00
N ARG A 34 0.24 10.05 18.16
CA ARG A 34 -1.17 10.12 17.78
C ARG A 34 -1.35 10.05 16.26
N VAL A 35 -0.54 10.80 15.52
CA VAL A 35 -0.58 10.79 14.05
C VAL A 35 -0.28 9.40 13.52
N GLU A 36 0.75 8.73 14.05
CA GLU A 36 1.12 7.39 13.63
C GLU A 36 -0.01 6.38 13.89
N ARG A 37 -0.52 6.32 15.13
CA ARG A 37 -1.63 5.40 15.48
C ARG A 37 -2.90 5.65 14.68
N THR A 38 -3.20 6.90 14.38
CA THR A 38 -4.38 7.24 13.57
C THR A 38 -4.18 6.77 12.13
N GLY A 39 -2.99 6.98 11.55
CA GLY A 39 -2.65 6.48 10.23
C GLY A 39 -2.69 4.95 10.15
N GLU A 40 -2.11 4.26 11.12
CA GLU A 40 -2.18 2.79 11.22
C GLU A 40 -3.62 2.29 11.25
N GLN A 41 -4.49 2.92 12.03
CA GLN A 41 -5.91 2.54 12.11
C GLN A 41 -6.62 2.75 10.78
N GLN A 42 -6.37 3.86 10.09
CA GLN A 42 -6.91 4.12 8.75
C GLN A 42 -6.44 3.08 7.74
N ALA A 43 -5.14 2.77 7.71
CA ALA A 43 -4.59 1.73 6.84
C ALA A 43 -5.25 0.37 7.09
N ARG A 44 -5.44 -0.02 8.36
CA ARG A 44 -6.14 -1.28 8.73
C ARG A 44 -7.58 -1.35 8.21
N THR A 45 -8.27 -0.22 8.13
CA THR A 45 -9.66 -0.18 7.65
C THR A 45 -9.75 -0.09 6.13
N GLU A 46 -8.84 0.63 5.48
CA GLU A 46 -8.93 0.95 4.04
C GLU A 46 -8.31 -0.13 3.15
N LEU A 47 -7.13 -0.63 3.51
CA LEU A 47 -6.34 -1.50 2.64
C LEU A 47 -7.04 -2.82 2.27
N PRO A 48 -7.77 -3.51 3.16
CA PRO A 48 -8.44 -4.76 2.79
C PRO A 48 -9.47 -4.58 1.68
N GLU A 49 -10.27 -3.51 1.77
CA GLU A 49 -11.30 -3.21 0.78
C GLU A 49 -10.66 -2.75 -0.54
N LEU A 50 -9.64 -1.89 -0.47
CA LEU A 50 -8.90 -1.47 -1.65
C LEU A 50 -8.31 -2.66 -2.40
N ALA A 51 -7.68 -3.61 -1.71
CA ALA A 51 -7.10 -4.79 -2.34
C ALA A 51 -8.16 -5.70 -2.98
N ALA A 52 -9.32 -5.87 -2.32
CA ALA A 52 -10.43 -6.63 -2.89
C ALA A 52 -10.91 -6.05 -4.22
N GLN A 53 -10.89 -4.73 -4.38
CA GLN A 53 -11.31 -4.03 -5.60
C GLN A 53 -10.20 -3.97 -6.67
N GLN A 54 -8.95 -3.75 -6.26
CA GLN A 54 -7.84 -3.48 -7.17
C GLN A 54 -7.22 -4.75 -7.77
N ILE A 55 -7.16 -5.85 -7.03
CA ILE A 55 -6.53 -7.09 -7.50
C ILE A 55 -7.23 -7.67 -8.74
N PRO A 56 -8.57 -7.71 -8.84
CA PRO A 56 -9.25 -8.11 -10.07
C PRO A 56 -8.90 -7.22 -11.27
N ILE A 57 -8.69 -5.92 -11.08
CA ILE A 57 -8.32 -4.98 -12.15
C ILE A 57 -6.90 -5.28 -12.67
N ILE A 58 -5.99 -5.67 -11.78
CA ILE A 58 -4.58 -5.92 -12.12
C ILE A 58 -4.39 -7.33 -12.70
N LEU A 59 -5.03 -8.34 -12.13
CA LEU A 59 -4.78 -9.74 -12.51
C LEU A 59 -5.82 -10.30 -13.49
N GLY A 60 -6.98 -9.65 -13.59
CA GLY A 60 -7.99 -9.94 -14.59
C GLY A 60 -7.64 -9.33 -15.94
N PHE A 61 -7.86 -10.07 -17.02
CA PHE A 61 -7.70 -9.56 -18.38
C PHE A 61 -8.39 -10.45 -19.42
N ASP A 62 -8.68 -9.85 -20.57
CA ASP A 62 -9.09 -10.56 -21.78
C ASP A 62 -8.07 -10.25 -22.89
N TYR A 63 -7.62 -11.26 -23.63
CA TYR A 63 -6.66 -11.10 -24.73
C TYR A 63 -7.11 -10.06 -25.79
N GLN A 64 -8.41 -9.81 -25.93
CA GLN A 64 -8.98 -8.82 -26.86
C GLN A 64 -8.84 -7.38 -26.36
N THR A 65 -8.85 -7.17 -25.04
CA THR A 65 -8.87 -5.82 -24.43
C THR A 65 -7.70 -5.56 -23.49
N ILE A 66 -6.72 -6.46 -23.42
CA ILE A 66 -5.59 -6.37 -22.49
C ILE A 66 -4.84 -5.05 -22.62
N GLU A 67 -4.62 -4.53 -23.83
CA GLU A 67 -3.92 -3.24 -24.01
C GLU A 67 -4.69 -2.06 -23.40
N ARG A 68 -6.02 -2.03 -23.55
CA ARG A 68 -6.87 -0.93 -23.04
C ARG A 68 -7.07 -1.00 -21.53
N SER A 69 -7.35 -2.20 -21.01
CA SER A 69 -7.65 -2.42 -19.59
C SER A 69 -6.44 -2.17 -18.67
N ARG A 70 -5.21 -2.20 -19.21
CA ARG A 70 -3.97 -2.01 -18.43
C ARG A 70 -3.71 -0.57 -18.01
N THR A 71 -4.21 0.44 -18.74
CA THR A 71 -4.02 1.84 -18.35
C THR A 71 -4.65 2.15 -16.98
N ASP A 72 -5.76 1.49 -16.65
CA ASP A 72 -6.39 1.65 -15.33
C ASP A 72 -5.61 0.91 -14.23
N ALA A 73 -5.09 -0.29 -14.53
CA ALA A 73 -4.20 -1.01 -13.62
C ALA A 73 -2.97 -0.16 -13.25
N TYR A 74 -2.33 0.50 -14.22
CA TYR A 74 -1.13 1.30 -13.98
C TYR A 74 -1.36 2.45 -13.00
N LYS A 75 -2.55 3.06 -12.98
CA LYS A 75 -2.89 4.15 -12.04
C LYS A 75 -2.90 3.68 -10.58
N LEU A 76 -3.09 2.38 -10.35
CA LEU A 76 -3.13 1.78 -9.02
C LEU A 76 -1.74 1.45 -8.46
N LEU A 77 -0.70 1.48 -9.30
CA LEU A 77 0.65 1.07 -8.94
C LEU A 77 1.54 2.26 -8.57
N THR A 78 2.50 2.04 -7.68
CA THR A 78 3.59 2.99 -7.44
C THR A 78 4.39 3.21 -8.73
N PRO A 79 5.03 4.37 -8.93
CA PRO A 79 5.76 4.66 -10.17
C PRO A 79 6.85 3.63 -10.50
N ASP A 80 7.46 3.02 -9.49
CA ASP A 80 8.55 2.07 -9.64
C ASP A 80 8.01 0.69 -10.01
N PHE A 81 7.03 0.20 -9.25
CA PHE A 81 6.37 -1.07 -9.53
C PHE A 81 5.64 -1.04 -10.88
N ARG A 82 5.04 0.10 -11.24
CA ARG A 82 4.42 0.29 -12.57
C ARG A 82 5.38 -0.01 -13.70
N ARG A 83 6.62 0.49 -13.62
CA ARG A 83 7.63 0.29 -14.68
C ARG A 83 7.98 -1.19 -14.84
N GLN A 84 8.18 -1.90 -13.73
CA GLN A 84 8.46 -3.33 -13.75
C GLN A 84 7.26 -4.13 -14.30
N TYR A 85 6.06 -3.81 -13.81
CA TYR A 85 4.82 -4.47 -14.22
C TYR A 85 4.52 -4.25 -15.71
N GLU A 86 4.70 -3.03 -16.22
CA GLU A 86 4.53 -2.68 -17.63
C GLU A 86 5.53 -3.43 -18.53
N ASP A 87 6.79 -3.53 -18.09
CA ASP A 87 7.84 -4.24 -18.83
C ASP A 87 7.53 -5.74 -18.98
N ASP A 88 7.22 -6.41 -17.86
CA ASP A 88 6.85 -7.84 -17.88
C ASP A 88 5.56 -8.09 -18.66
N THR A 89 4.56 -7.22 -18.46
CA THR A 89 3.28 -7.33 -19.18
C THR A 89 3.47 -7.22 -20.68
N THR A 90 4.27 -6.25 -21.14
CA THR A 90 4.48 -5.98 -22.56
C THR A 90 5.33 -7.08 -23.23
N LYS A 91 6.36 -7.56 -22.53
CA LYS A 91 7.30 -8.55 -23.09
C LYS A 91 6.76 -9.97 -23.04
N ASN A 92 6.05 -10.33 -21.97
CA ASN A 92 5.71 -11.73 -21.67
C ASN A 92 4.20 -11.97 -21.67
N VAL A 93 3.42 -11.16 -20.93
CA VAL A 93 2.00 -11.44 -20.69
C VAL A 93 1.15 -11.21 -21.93
N ILE A 94 1.29 -10.05 -22.60
CA ILE A 94 0.47 -9.70 -23.79
C ILE A 94 0.71 -10.69 -24.94
N PRO A 95 1.95 -11.03 -25.34
CA PRO A 95 2.18 -12.00 -26.40
C PRO A 95 1.58 -13.37 -26.07
N ALA A 96 1.83 -13.88 -24.86
CA ALA A 96 1.31 -15.18 -24.43
C ALA A 96 -0.22 -15.20 -24.36
N ALA A 97 -0.85 -14.13 -23.87
CA ALA A 97 -2.30 -14.00 -23.82
C ALA A 97 -2.92 -14.01 -25.21
N ARG A 98 -2.30 -13.34 -26.20
CA ARG A 98 -2.78 -13.32 -27.58
C ARG A 98 -2.61 -14.66 -28.28
N GLU A 99 -1.43 -15.27 -28.17
CA GLU A 99 -1.12 -16.55 -28.83
C GLU A 99 -2.05 -17.68 -28.37
N ARG A 100 -2.33 -17.72 -27.06
CA ARG A 100 -3.18 -18.75 -26.45
C ARG A 100 -4.63 -18.34 -26.29
N GLN A 101 -4.98 -17.10 -26.62
CA GLN A 101 -6.31 -16.50 -26.43
C GLN A 101 -6.80 -16.65 -24.98
N ILE A 102 -5.96 -16.22 -24.04
CA ILE A 102 -6.20 -16.38 -22.60
C ILE A 102 -7.15 -15.30 -22.10
N ILE A 103 -8.14 -15.73 -21.33
CA ILE A 103 -8.99 -14.88 -20.48
C ILE A 103 -8.70 -15.27 -19.03
N SER A 104 -8.33 -14.27 -18.21
CA SER A 104 -8.10 -14.39 -16.78
C SER A 104 -9.23 -13.71 -16.02
N GLN A 105 -10.00 -14.52 -15.29
CA GLN A 105 -11.05 -14.03 -14.39
C GLN A 105 -10.58 -14.20 -12.95
N VAL A 106 -10.65 -13.13 -12.17
CA VAL A 106 -10.14 -13.11 -10.79
C VAL A 106 -11.28 -12.75 -9.86
N ASN A 107 -11.52 -13.60 -8.88
CA ASN A 107 -12.51 -13.39 -7.83
C ASN A 107 -11.84 -13.44 -6.46
N VAL A 108 -11.78 -12.29 -5.79
CA VAL A 108 -11.29 -12.20 -4.41
C VAL A 108 -12.34 -12.81 -3.49
N VAL A 109 -11.94 -13.78 -2.67
CA VAL A 109 -12.82 -14.48 -1.71
C VAL A 109 -12.61 -14.01 -0.28
N GLY A 110 -11.50 -13.33 -0.01
CA GLY A 110 -11.22 -12.75 1.30
C GLY A 110 -9.93 -11.96 1.30
N VAL A 111 -9.83 -11.00 2.22
CA VAL A 111 -8.63 -10.20 2.44
C VAL A 111 -8.37 -10.09 3.94
N GLY A 112 -7.13 -10.28 4.36
CA GLY A 112 -6.70 -10.11 5.75
C GLY A 112 -5.57 -9.10 5.85
N MET A 113 -5.57 -8.26 6.89
CA MET A 113 -4.43 -7.40 7.20
C MET A 113 -3.22 -8.23 7.64
N LEU A 114 -2.05 -7.96 7.07
CA LEU A 114 -0.77 -8.50 7.54
C LEU A 114 -0.04 -7.47 8.39
N ASP A 115 0.08 -6.24 7.87
CA ASP A 115 0.75 -5.14 8.55
C ASP A 115 0.14 -3.80 8.16
N ALA A 116 0.26 -2.80 9.04
CA ALA A 116 -0.32 -1.48 8.83
C ALA A 116 0.52 -0.40 9.51
N HIS A 117 0.94 0.57 8.72
CA HIS A 117 1.64 1.78 9.11
C HIS A 117 0.91 3.00 8.58
N ARG A 118 1.34 4.20 8.98
CA ARG A 118 0.73 5.45 8.52
C ARG A 118 0.74 5.61 6.99
N ASP A 119 1.86 5.24 6.36
CA ASP A 119 2.11 5.47 4.92
C ASP A 119 2.44 4.18 4.15
N SER A 120 2.40 3.02 4.80
CA SER A 120 2.61 1.72 4.17
C SER A 120 1.76 0.65 4.84
N GLY A 121 1.61 -0.50 4.18
CA GLY A 121 0.94 -1.64 4.78
C GLY A 121 0.91 -2.82 3.84
N SER A 122 0.54 -3.98 4.38
CA SER A 122 0.50 -5.23 3.63
C SER A 122 -0.79 -5.97 3.94
N VAL A 123 -1.38 -6.56 2.90
CA VAL A 123 -2.55 -7.42 3.03
C VAL A 123 -2.32 -8.77 2.38
N MET A 124 -3.00 -9.76 2.92
CA MET A 124 -3.13 -11.09 2.35
C MET A 124 -4.43 -11.15 1.56
N VAL A 125 -4.36 -11.46 0.27
CA VAL A 125 -5.52 -11.65 -0.58
C VAL A 125 -5.68 -13.12 -0.92
N TYR A 126 -6.85 -13.66 -0.63
CA TYR A 126 -7.28 -14.98 -1.06
C TYR A 126 -8.16 -14.80 -2.29
N MET A 127 -7.82 -15.49 -3.39
CA MET A 127 -8.58 -15.38 -4.63
C MET A 127 -8.69 -16.72 -5.36
N ASN A 128 -9.77 -16.83 -6.13
CA ASN A 128 -9.93 -17.85 -7.15
C ASN A 128 -9.69 -17.21 -8.51
N ARG A 129 -8.81 -17.81 -9.31
CA ARG A 129 -8.57 -17.41 -10.69
C ARG A 129 -9.02 -18.50 -11.63
N VAL A 130 -9.73 -18.10 -12.69
CA VAL A 130 -10.12 -18.99 -13.79
C VAL A 130 -9.39 -18.53 -15.04
N LEU A 131 -8.51 -19.37 -15.57
CA LEU A 131 -7.82 -19.16 -16.84
C LEU A 131 -8.54 -19.99 -17.90
N THR A 132 -9.03 -19.32 -18.94
CA THR A 132 -9.64 -19.98 -20.11
C THR A 132 -8.78 -19.70 -21.33
N ASP A 133 -8.34 -20.73 -22.05
CA ASP A 133 -7.60 -20.58 -23.30
C ASP A 133 -8.44 -21.02 -24.52
N LYS A 134 -7.83 -21.03 -25.72
CA LYS A 134 -8.49 -21.43 -26.97
C LYS A 134 -9.16 -22.82 -26.95
N THR A 135 -8.72 -23.73 -26.07
CA THR A 135 -9.33 -25.06 -25.91
C THR A 135 -10.65 -25.01 -25.12
N LYS A 136 -10.98 -23.84 -24.56
CA LYS A 136 -12.13 -23.57 -23.68
C LYS A 136 -12.16 -24.42 -22.41
N GLN A 137 -11.02 -24.98 -22.02
CA GLN A 137 -10.89 -25.70 -20.75
C GLN A 137 -10.53 -24.70 -19.64
N PRO A 138 -11.37 -24.55 -18.60
CA PRO A 138 -11.06 -23.68 -17.48
C PRO A 138 -10.02 -24.35 -16.57
N LEU A 139 -8.90 -23.66 -16.35
CA LEU A 139 -7.94 -23.99 -15.31
C LEU A 139 -8.27 -23.14 -14.07
N TYR A 140 -8.61 -23.81 -12.97
CA TYR A 140 -8.85 -23.18 -11.68
C TYR A 140 -7.57 -23.14 -10.88
N ASP A 141 -7.19 -21.94 -10.46
CA ASP A 141 -6.02 -21.71 -9.64
C ASP A 141 -6.43 -20.89 -8.41
N GLY A 142 -6.35 -21.52 -7.24
CA GLY A 142 -6.56 -20.86 -5.96
C GLY A 142 -5.24 -20.26 -5.50
N SER A 143 -5.20 -18.95 -5.34
CA SER A 143 -3.95 -18.23 -5.05
C SER A 143 -4.07 -17.39 -3.78
N ARG A 144 -2.95 -17.32 -3.07
CA ARG A 144 -2.73 -16.45 -1.93
C ARG A 144 -1.65 -15.46 -2.33
N LEU A 145 -1.97 -14.18 -2.18
CA LEU A 145 -1.07 -13.11 -2.54
C LEU A 145 -0.81 -12.25 -1.31
N ARG A 146 0.45 -11.90 -1.08
CA ARG A 146 0.79 -10.70 -0.35
C ARG A 146 0.69 -9.51 -1.32
N VAL A 147 0.02 -8.46 -0.88
CA VAL A 147 -0.09 -7.20 -1.62
C VAL A 147 0.44 -6.12 -0.71
N ASP A 148 1.55 -5.50 -1.13
CA ASP A 148 2.19 -4.42 -0.38
C ASP A 148 1.73 -3.08 -0.94
N TYR A 149 1.46 -2.14 -0.04
CA TYR A 149 0.94 -0.82 -0.32
C TYR A 149 1.88 0.26 0.20
N GLU A 150 1.94 1.35 -0.56
CA GLU A 150 2.60 2.59 -0.17
C GLU A 150 1.68 3.77 -0.49
N LYS A 151 1.69 4.78 0.38
CA LYS A 151 0.92 6.01 0.19
C LYS A 151 1.72 6.98 -0.66
N VAL A 152 1.27 7.19 -1.90
CA VAL A 152 1.87 8.16 -2.82
C VAL A 152 1.02 9.43 -2.82
N GLY A 153 1.49 10.44 -2.09
CA GLY A 153 0.72 11.67 -1.87
C GLY A 153 -0.41 11.44 -0.87
N GLN A 154 -1.65 11.31 -1.34
CA GLN A 154 -2.82 10.98 -0.51
C GLN A 154 -3.42 9.61 -0.85
N ASP A 155 -2.99 9.00 -1.94
CA ASP A 155 -3.59 7.78 -2.44
C ASP A 155 -2.75 6.56 -2.11
N TRP A 156 -3.40 5.49 -1.71
CA TRP A 156 -2.78 4.17 -1.64
C TRP A 156 -2.49 3.63 -3.03
N ARG A 157 -1.27 3.13 -3.21
CA ARG A 157 -0.79 2.50 -4.43
C ARG A 157 -0.16 1.16 -4.09
N ILE A 158 -0.37 0.18 -4.96
CA ILE A 158 0.27 -1.13 -4.83
C ILE A 158 1.74 -0.98 -5.20
N ASN A 159 2.59 -1.39 -4.27
CA ASN A 159 4.03 -1.38 -4.40
C ASN A 159 4.59 -2.76 -4.78
N ASP A 160 3.93 -3.85 -4.38
CA ASP A 160 4.30 -5.19 -4.81
C ASP A 160 3.13 -6.18 -4.72
N ILE A 161 3.21 -7.26 -5.50
CA ILE A 161 2.30 -8.41 -5.44
C ILE A 161 3.12 -9.70 -5.50
N THR A 162 3.14 -10.45 -4.40
CA THR A 162 3.93 -11.70 -4.31
C THR A 162 3.03 -12.89 -3.99
N PRO A 163 3.11 -14.01 -4.74
CA PRO A 163 2.51 -15.28 -4.33
C PRO A 163 3.17 -15.84 -3.07
N ILE A 164 2.38 -16.41 -2.16
CA ILE A 164 2.86 -17.00 -0.89
C ILE A 164 2.16 -18.30 -0.50
#